data_AF-A0AAJ2VZD1-F1
#
_entry.id   AF-A0AAJ2VZD1-F1
#
_cell.length_a   1.000
_cell.length_b   1.000
_cell.length_c   1.000
_cell.angle_alpha   90.00
_cell.angle_beta   90.00
_cell.angle_gamma   90.00
#
_symmetry.space_group_name_H-M   'P 1'
#
loop_
_entity.id
_entity.type
_entity.pdbx_description
1 polymer ?
#
loop_
_entity_poly.entity_id
_entity_poly.type
_entity_poly.pdbx_seq_one_letter_code
_entity_poly.pdbx_strand_id
1 'polypeptide(L)'
;MSFLTSLTVAGKDYRVLNVSYDLAQETDASGRPSTVTRGGRIMIQVESTGGTELFEWMTNNFERKDGSVKFIKRDSNATLKELKFTEAYMVKYKENFD
;
A
#
# COMPACT_ATOMS: atom_id res chain seq x y z
N MET A 1 13.45 13.94 -1.33
CA MET A 1 12.31 14.53 -0.60
C MET A 1 11.77 13.49 0.38
N SER A 2 11.81 13.73 1.69
CA SER A 2 11.25 12.81 2.68
C SER A 2 9.86 13.27 3.10
N PHE A 3 8.80 12.62 2.62
CA PHE A 3 7.45 12.85 3.11
C PHE A 3 7.25 12.12 4.44
N LEU A 4 6.28 12.57 5.26
CA LEU A 4 5.73 11.71 6.30
C LEU A 4 4.62 10.89 5.63
N THR A 5 4.56 9.59 5.91
CA THR A 5 3.59 8.71 5.26
C THR A 5 2.93 7.82 6.30
N SER A 6 1.60 7.73 6.23
CA SER A 6 0.79 6.87 7.07
C SER A 6 -0.14 5.99 6.23
N LEU A 7 -0.34 4.77 6.70
CA LEU A 7 -1.34 3.83 6.20
C LEU A 7 -2.51 3.82 7.20
N THR A 8 -3.72 4.11 6.74
CA THR A 8 -4.95 3.93 7.52
C THR A 8 -5.71 2.72 6.99
N VAL A 9 -5.94 1.71 7.84
CA VAL A 9 -6.74 0.52 7.50
C VAL A 9 -7.47 0.00 8.74
N ALA A 10 -8.76 -0.35 8.60
CA ALA A 10 -9.62 -0.78 9.72
C ALA A 10 -9.58 0.16 10.95
N GLY A 11 -9.52 1.47 10.70
CA GLY A 11 -9.46 2.49 11.76
C GLY A 11 -8.13 2.58 12.51
N LYS A 12 -7.09 1.86 12.07
CA LYS A 12 -5.74 1.92 12.63
C LYS A 12 -4.80 2.63 11.68
N ASP A 13 -3.92 3.45 12.27
CA ASP A 13 -2.89 4.19 11.57
C ASP A 13 -1.53 3.55 11.82
N TYR A 14 -0.81 3.27 10.73
CA TYR A 14 0.53 2.70 10.75
C TYR A 14 1.51 3.68 10.12
N ARG A 15 2.67 3.85 10.75
CA ARG A 15 3.75 4.66 10.18
C ARG A 15 4.43 3.89 9.06
N VAL A 16 4.47 4.49 7.88
CA VAL A 16 5.01 3.87 6.66
C VAL A 16 6.46 4.28 6.48
N LEU A 17 7.33 3.29 6.30
CA LEU A 17 8.75 3.45 5.98
C LEU A 17 8.99 3.44 4.47
N ASN A 18 8.26 2.58 3.75
CA ASN A 18 8.35 2.44 2.31
C ASN A 18 6.97 2.11 1.72
N VAL A 19 6.66 2.68 0.55
CA VAL A 19 5.51 2.29 -0.25
C VAL A 19 5.88 2.27 -1.72
N SER A 20 5.49 1.22 -2.42
CA SER A 20 5.63 1.10 -3.87
C SER A 20 4.37 0.47 -4.48
N TYR A 21 3.94 1.00 -5.62
CA TYR A 21 2.87 0.45 -6.44
C TYR A 21 3.19 0.73 -7.90
N ASP A 22 2.88 -0.23 -8.74
CA ASP A 22 3.15 -0.19 -10.16
C ASP A 22 1.94 -0.67 -10.96
N LEU A 23 1.84 -0.15 -12.17
CA LEU A 23 0.84 -0.53 -13.17
C LEU A 23 1.58 -0.69 -14.49
N ALA A 24 1.23 -1.71 -15.25
CA ALA A 24 1.87 -2.04 -16.51
C ALA A 24 0.84 -2.47 -17.57
N GLN A 25 1.19 -2.21 -18.82
CA GLN A 25 0.49 -2.70 -20.02
C GLN A 25 1.53 -3.29 -20.96
N GLU A 26 1.24 -4.43 -21.58
CA GLU A 26 2.15 -5.05 -22.54
C GLU A 26 2.10 -4.29 -23.87
N THR A 27 3.22 -4.28 -24.58
CA THR A 27 3.34 -3.61 -25.89
C THR A 27 3.62 -4.62 -26.99
N ASP A 28 3.14 -4.33 -28.20
CA ASP A 28 3.47 -5.11 -29.39
C ASP A 28 4.90 -4.82 -29.89
N ALA A 29 5.32 -5.49 -30.97
CA ALA A 29 6.65 -5.31 -31.55
C ALA A 29 6.93 -3.88 -32.06
N SER A 30 5.91 -3.04 -32.22
CA SER A 30 6.04 -1.63 -32.61
C SER A 30 6.04 -0.67 -31.41
N GLY A 31 5.91 -1.17 -30.18
CA GLY A 31 5.85 -0.39 -28.95
C GLY A 31 4.47 0.16 -28.63
N ARG A 32 3.40 -0.28 -29.32
CA ARG A 32 2.04 0.16 -29.03
C ARG A 32 1.41 -0.71 -27.93
N PRO A 33 0.65 -0.13 -26.99
CA PRO A 33 -0.08 -0.91 -26.00
C PRO A 33 -1.00 -1.95 -26.66
N SER A 34 -0.91 -3.19 -26.21
CA SER A 34 -1.63 -4.35 -26.80
C SER A 34 -2.55 -5.06 -25.81
N THR A 35 -2.45 -4.74 -24.52
CA THR A 35 -3.27 -5.33 -23.46
C THR A 35 -3.89 -4.25 -22.58
N VAL A 36 -4.92 -4.64 -21.82
CA VAL A 36 -5.43 -3.82 -20.72
C VAL A 36 -4.38 -3.66 -19.61
N THR A 37 -4.40 -2.52 -18.94
CA THR A 37 -3.52 -2.23 -17.79
C THR A 37 -3.76 -3.22 -16.66
N ARG A 38 -2.68 -3.79 -16.13
CA ARG A 38 -2.67 -4.61 -14.91
C ARG A 38 -1.98 -3.84 -13.80
N GLY A 39 -2.45 -4.00 -12.57
CA GLY A 39 -1.91 -3.30 -11.43
C GLY A 39 -2.70 -3.61 -10.16
N GLY A 40 -2.62 -2.70 -9.18
CA GLY A 40 -3.37 -2.80 -7.93
C GLY A 40 -2.65 -3.54 -6.81
N ARG A 41 -1.42 -4.02 -7.04
CA ARG A 41 -0.54 -4.48 -5.96
C ARG A 41 0.16 -3.27 -5.35
N ILE A 42 0.00 -3.12 -4.04
CA ILE A 42 0.66 -2.08 -3.25
C ILE A 42 1.53 -2.82 -2.25
N MET A 43 2.84 -2.56 -2.29
CA MET A 43 3.77 -3.07 -1.29
C MET A 43 4.07 -1.95 -0.30
N ILE A 44 3.90 -2.25 0.98
CA ILE A 44 4.04 -1.29 2.07
C ILE A 44 4.92 -1.92 3.14
N GLN A 45 5.90 -1.17 3.62
CA GLN A 45 6.67 -1.48 4.82
C GLN A 45 6.25 -0.51 5.91
N VAL A 46 5.80 -1.04 7.04
CA VAL A 46 5.40 -0.28 8.22
C VAL A 46 6.34 -0.57 9.38
N GLU A 47 6.40 0.35 10.35
CA GLU A 47 7.01 0.05 11.64
C GLU A 47 6.17 -1.00 12.37
N SER A 48 6.80 -2.07 12.84
CA SER A 48 6.12 -3.07 13.67
C SER A 48 5.78 -2.47 15.04
N THR A 49 4.68 -2.94 15.62
CA THR A 49 4.15 -2.51 16.92
C THR A 49 3.71 -3.75 17.71
N GLY A 50 3.14 -3.58 18.90
CA GLY A 50 2.56 -4.71 19.64
C GLY A 50 1.26 -5.29 19.04
N GLY A 51 0.72 -4.69 17.97
CA GLY A 51 -0.52 -5.14 17.32
C GLY A 51 -0.31 -6.29 16.33
N THR A 52 -1.29 -7.20 16.26
CA THR A 52 -1.28 -8.41 15.42
C THR A 52 -2.16 -8.32 14.18
N GLU A 53 -2.77 -7.17 13.90
CA GLU A 53 -3.91 -7.05 12.99
C GLU A 53 -3.53 -7.25 11.52
N LEU A 54 -2.31 -6.86 11.13
CA LEU A 54 -1.79 -7.12 9.79
C LEU A 54 -1.48 -8.62 9.61
N PHE A 55 -0.98 -9.28 10.64
CA PHE A 55 -0.77 -10.73 10.62
C PHE A 55 -2.12 -11.47 10.52
N GLU A 56 -3.10 -11.09 11.33
CA GLU A 56 -4.46 -11.65 11.29
C GLU A 56 -5.10 -11.49 9.91
N TRP A 57 -4.95 -10.32 9.30
CA TRP A 57 -5.46 -10.08 7.95
C TRP A 57 -4.84 -11.02 6.90
N MET A 58 -3.52 -11.30 6.99
CA MET A 58 -2.89 -12.30 6.13
C MET A 58 -3.44 -13.71 6.36
N THR A 59 -3.74 -14.07 7.62
CA THR A 59 -4.26 -15.42 7.94
C THR A 59 -5.72 -15.63 7.52
N ASN A 60 -6.43 -14.57 7.16
CA ASN A 60 -7.81 -14.62 6.69
C ASN A 60 -7.90 -14.44 5.17
N ASN A 61 -7.91 -15.56 4.44
CA ASN A 61 -7.88 -15.59 2.97
C ASN A 61 -9.03 -14.83 2.27
N PHE A 62 -10.14 -14.58 2.96
CA PHE A 62 -11.32 -13.94 2.38
C PHE A 62 -11.53 -12.50 2.86
N GLU A 63 -10.76 -12.06 3.86
CA GLU A 63 -10.94 -10.75 4.46
C GLU A 63 -10.43 -9.66 3.53
N ARG A 64 -11.32 -8.72 3.29
CA ARG A 64 -11.08 -7.56 2.46
C ARG A 64 -11.17 -6.31 3.31
N LYS A 65 -10.26 -5.37 3.06
CA LYS A 65 -10.27 -4.08 3.76
C LYS A 65 -10.10 -2.94 2.78
N ASP A 66 -10.78 -1.86 3.09
CA ASP A 66 -10.55 -0.55 2.49
C ASP A 66 -9.51 0.20 3.32
N GLY A 67 -8.77 1.09 2.67
CA GLY A 67 -7.80 1.92 3.35
C GLY A 67 -7.17 2.98 2.47
N SER A 68 -6.26 3.74 3.06
CA SER A 68 -5.52 4.76 2.33
C SER A 68 -4.09 4.95 2.81
N VAL A 69 -3.22 5.33 1.87
CA VAL A 69 -1.85 5.77 2.14
C VAL A 69 -1.79 7.27 1.92
N LYS A 70 -1.55 8.04 2.98
CA LYS A 70 -1.46 9.50 2.94
C LYS A 70 -0.01 9.95 2.92
N PHE A 71 0.36 10.75 1.93
CA PHE A 71 1.64 11.43 1.82
C PHE A 71 1.47 12.84 2.37
N ILE A 72 2.12 13.14 3.49
CA ILE A 72 1.96 14.38 4.24
C ILE A 72 3.23 15.23 4.10
N LYS A 73 3.03 16.53 3.82
CA LYS A 73 4.13 17.49 3.78
C LYS A 73 4.62 17.78 5.20
N ARG A 74 5.93 17.71 5.43
CA ARG A 74 6.52 17.89 6.77
C ARG A 74 6.44 19.32 7.32
N ASP A 75 6.34 20.31 6.44
CA ASP A 75 6.33 21.73 6.78
C ASP A 75 4.96 22.23 7.25
N SER A 76 3.88 21.64 6.73
CA SER A 76 2.52 22.17 6.82
C SER A 76 1.52 21.16 7.39
N ASN A 77 1.93 19.91 7.62
CA ASN A 77 1.05 18.79 7.95
C ASN A 77 -0.14 18.60 6.99
N ALA A 78 -0.07 19.23 5.83
CA ALA A 78 -1.08 19.11 4.79
C ALA A 78 -0.87 17.82 4.00
N THR A 79 -1.97 17.15 3.66
CA THR A 79 -1.97 16.00 2.76
C THR A 79 -1.54 16.46 1.36
N LEU A 80 -0.40 15.98 0.88
CA LEU A 80 0.07 16.20 -0.49
C LEU A 80 -0.68 15.31 -1.49
N LYS A 81 -0.78 14.02 -1.16
CA LYS A 81 -1.38 12.98 -1.99
C LYS A 81 -2.00 11.92 -1.10
N GLU A 82 -3.09 11.32 -1.55
CA GLU A 82 -3.69 10.15 -0.92
C GLU A 82 -3.91 9.06 -1.97
N LEU A 83 -3.40 7.86 -1.70
CA LEU A 83 -3.71 6.65 -2.47
C LEU A 83 -4.79 5.89 -1.70
N LYS A 84 -5.98 5.74 -2.29
CA LYS A 84 -7.07 4.95 -1.71
C LYS A 84 -7.15 3.60 -2.40
N PHE A 85 -7.38 2.55 -1.62
CA PHE A 85 -7.66 1.21 -2.10
C PHE A 85 -8.94 0.69 -1.46
N THR A 86 -9.64 -0.16 -2.20
CA THR A 86 -10.94 -0.73 -1.80
C THR A 86 -10.91 -2.24 -2.02
N GLU A 87 -11.60 -2.99 -1.17
CA GLU A 87 -11.77 -4.44 -1.27
C GLU A 87 -10.43 -5.19 -1.42
N ALA A 88 -9.36 -4.68 -0.79
CA ALA A 88 -8.01 -5.24 -0.96
C ALA A 88 -7.85 -6.52 -0.14
N TYR A 89 -7.08 -7.47 -0.66
CA TYR A 89 -6.63 -8.67 0.05
C TYR A 89 -5.16 -8.54 0.45
N MET A 90 -4.79 -9.08 1.61
CA MET A 90 -3.38 -9.25 1.94
C MET A 90 -2.85 -10.54 1.32
N VAL A 91 -2.02 -10.38 0.27
CA VAL A 91 -1.51 -11.51 -0.53
C VAL A 91 -0.10 -11.96 -0.14
N LYS A 92 0.59 -11.16 0.66
CA LYS A 92 1.95 -11.44 1.16
C LYS A 92 2.18 -10.66 2.46
N TYR A 93 2.74 -11.32 3.45
CA TYR A 93 3.17 -10.73 4.71
C TYR A 93 4.58 -11.22 5.06
N LYS A 94 5.41 -10.32 5.58
CA LYS A 94 6.73 -10.64 6.14
C LYS A 94 6.97 -9.67 7.30
N GLU A 95 7.18 -10.20 8.48
CA GLU A 95 7.68 -9.45 9.63
C GLU A 95 9.15 -9.83 9.87
N ASN A 96 9.98 -8.83 10.18
CA ASN A 96 11.42 -9.00 10.30
C ASN A 96 11.96 -8.10 11.40
N PHE A 97 12.79 -8.67 12.25
CA PHE A 97 13.62 -7.94 13.20
C PHE A 97 15.08 -8.14 12.76
N ASP A 98 15.80 -7.03 12.58
CA ASP A 98 17.23 -6.97 12.23
C ASP A 98 17.90 -5.97 13.18
#